data_AF-A0A1C6G2E5-F1
#
_entry.id   AF-A0A1C6G2E5-F1
#
_cell.length_a   1.000
_cell.length_b   1.000
_cell.length_c   1.000
_cell.angle_alpha   90.00
_cell.angle_beta   90.00
_cell.angle_gamma   90.00
#
_symmetry.space_group_name_H-M   'P 1'
#
loop_
_entity.id
_entity.type
_entity.pdbx_description
1 polymer ?
#
loop_
_entity_poly.entity_id
_entity_poly.type
_entity_poly.pdbx_seq_one_letter_code
_entity_poly.pdbx_strand_id
1 'polypeptide(L)' 'MKIAVIGSRTLTVRNLEKYIPKDTTEIISGGANGIDRCAKEFAVKNNIRYT' A
#
# COMPACT_ATOMS: atom_id res chain seq x y z
N MET A 1 -5.82 9.32 -8.07
CA MET A 1 -5.38 8.13 -8.84
C MET A 1 -5.56 6.86 -8.02
N LYS A 2 -5.95 5.73 -8.64
CA LYS A 2 -6.03 4.43 -7.95
C LYS A 2 -4.81 3.58 -8.30
N ILE A 3 -4.21 2.91 -7.33
CA ILE A 3 -3.06 2.00 -7.56
C ILE A 3 -3.32 0.64 -6.95
N ALA A 4 -2.75 -0.40 -7.57
CA ALA A 4 -2.72 -1.75 -6.99
C ALA A 4 -1.33 -2.04 -6.42
N VAL A 5 -1.26 -2.57 -5.21
CA VAL A 5 -0.02 -3.01 -4.58
C VAL A 5 -0.06 -4.53 -4.41
N ILE A 6 0.92 -5.20 -5.01
CA ILE A 6 1.05 -6.66 -5.04
C ILE A 6 2.49 -7.00 -4.64
N GLY A 7 2.69 -8.00 -3.78
CA GLY A 7 4.05 -8.45 -3.46
C GLY A 7 4.12 -9.70 -2.61
N SER A 8 5.33 -9.99 -2.11
CA SER A 8 5.61 -11.18 -1.31
C SER A 8 4.88 -11.16 0.04
N ARG A 9 4.49 -12.35 0.49
CA ARG A 9 3.86 -12.57 1.81
C ARG A 9 4.83 -12.52 2.99
N THR A 10 6.14 -12.54 2.70
CA THR A 10 7.20 -12.63 3.71
C THR A 10 8.10 -11.39 3.75
N LEU A 11 7.98 -10.49 2.78
CA LEU A 11 8.79 -9.27 2.72
C LEU A 11 7.99 -8.07 3.24
N THR A 12 8.73 -7.08 3.76
CA THR A 12 8.18 -5.81 4.22
C THR A 12 8.96 -4.65 3.60
N VAL A 13 8.27 -3.56 3.33
CA VAL A 13 8.89 -2.31 2.85
C VAL A 13 8.44 -1.16 3.75
N ARG A 14 9.38 -0.29 4.14
CA ARG A 14 9.11 0.80 5.11
C ARG A 14 8.88 2.15 4.44
N ASN A 15 9.37 2.32 3.22
CA ASN A 15 9.44 3.59 2.50
C ASN A 15 8.56 3.59 1.23
N LEU A 16 7.30 3.17 1.36
CA LEU A 16 6.32 3.10 0.27
C LEU A 16 6.09 4.46 -0.41
N GLU A 17 6.25 5.56 0.31
CA GLU A 17 6.13 6.93 -0.20
C GLU A 17 7.04 7.24 -1.39
N LYS A 18 8.17 6.52 -1.54
CA LYS A 18 9.08 6.72 -2.67
C LYS A 18 8.54 6.17 -3.99
N TYR A 19 7.57 5.27 -3.91
CA TYR A 19 7.04 4.53 -5.06
C TYR A 19 5.58 4.89 -5.36
N ILE A 20 4.89 5.55 -4.42
CA ILE A 20 3.48 5.91 -4.55
C ILE A 20 3.36 7.33 -5.12
N PRO A 21 2.64 7.52 -6.25
CA PRO A 21 2.34 8.84 -6.79
C PRO A 21 1.62 9.73 -5.76
N LYS A 22 1.98 11.01 -5.70
CA LYS A 22 1.45 11.96 -4.70
C LYS A 22 -0.06 12.19 -4.81
N ASP A 23 -0.64 12.01 -5.99
CA ASP A 23 -2.07 12.15 -6.28
C ASP A 23 -2.85 10.84 -6.07
N THR A 24 -2.25 9.84 -5.41
CA THR A 24 -2.93 8.59 -5.07
C THR A 24 -4.07 8.85 -4.08
N THR A 25 -5.27 8.45 -4.47
CA THR A 25 -6.52 8.61 -3.71
C THR A 25 -7.04 7.28 -3.18
N GLU A 26 -6.58 6.16 -3.72
CA GLU A 26 -6.99 4.81 -3.29
C GLU A 26 -5.87 3.79 -3.57
N ILE A 27 -5.64 2.89 -2.60
CA ILE A 27 -4.73 1.76 -2.70
C ILE A 27 -5.57 0.48 -2.66
N ILE A 28 -5.35 -0.40 -3.65
CA ILE A 28 -6.04 -1.68 -3.79
C ILE A 28 -5.03 -2.80 -3.55
N SER A 29 -5.34 -3.77 -2.68
CA SER A 29 -4.42 -4.86 -2.38
C SER A 29 -5.15 -6.14 -1.92
N GLY A 30 -4.48 -7.29 -1.98
CA GLY A 30 -5.07 -8.58 -1.62
C GLY A 30 -5.26 -8.82 -0.13
N GLY A 31 -4.78 -7.91 0.73
CA GLY A 31 -4.93 -7.99 2.19
C GLY A 31 -4.14 -9.11 2.86
N ALA A 32 -3.16 -9.71 2.17
CA ALA A 32 -2.31 -10.76 2.73
C ALA A 32 -1.28 -10.21 3.75
N ASN A 33 -0.53 -11.12 4.37
CA ASN A 33 0.68 -10.77 5.11
C ASN A 33 1.76 -10.21 4.16
N GLY A 34 2.79 -9.58 4.72
CA GLY A 34 3.92 -9.04 3.96
C GLY A 34 3.60 -7.70 3.29
N ILE A 35 3.81 -7.60 1.98
CA ILE A 35 3.71 -6.34 1.22
C ILE A 35 2.30 -5.74 1.26
N ASP A 36 1.26 -6.57 1.18
CA ASP A 36 -0.14 -6.13 1.26
C ASP A 36 -0.44 -5.45 2.61
N ARG A 37 0.15 -5.96 3.70
CA ARG A 37 0.04 -5.35 5.03
C ARG A 37 0.76 -3.99 5.07
N CYS A 38 1.95 -3.88 4.47
CA CYS A 38 2.65 -2.60 4.36
C CYS A 38 1.82 -1.57 3.58
N ALA A 39 1.15 -1.98 2.50
CA ALA A 39 0.25 -1.12 1.73
C ALA A 39 -0.92 -0.62 2.57
N LYS A 40 -1.53 -1.51 3.37
CA LYS A 40 -2.62 -1.15 4.29
C LYS A 40 -2.16 -0.17 5.37
N GLU A 41 -1.03 -0.44 6.01
CA GLU A 41 -0.44 0.43 7.04
C GLU A 41 -0.12 1.82 6.46
N PHE A 42 0.43 1.88 5.25
CA PHE A 42 0.69 3.14 4.54
C PHE A 42 -0.60 3.91 4.24
N ALA A 43 -1.63 3.23 3.75
CA ALA A 43 -2.92 3.85 3.42
C ALA A 43 -3.55 4.48 4.67
N VAL A 44 -3.60 3.73 5.78
CA VAL A 44 -4.13 4.21 7.07
C VAL A 44 -3.33 5.42 7.57
N LYS A 45 -1.99 5.34 7.57
CA LYS A 45 -1.12 6.43 8.04
C LYS A 45 -1.32 7.73 7.25
N ASN A 46 -1.62 7.64 5.96
CA ASN A 46 -1.75 8.80 5.07
C ASN A 46 -3.21 9.21 4.79
N ASN A 47 -4.20 8.60 5.46
CA ASN A 47 -5.63 8.82 5.21
C ASN A 47 -6.03 8.58 3.74
N ILE A 48 -5.42 7.58 3.10
CA ILE A 48 -5.76 7.14 1.74
C ILE A 48 -6.74 5.98 1.85
N ARG A 49 -7.76 5.93 0.98
CA ARG A 49 -8.70 4.82 0.94
C ARG A 49 -7.97 3.50 0.64
N TYR A 50 -8.30 2.45 1.39
CA TYR A 50 -7.79 1.09 1.16
C TYR A 50 -8.94 0.16 0.81
N THR A 51 -8.80 -0.59 -0.28
CA THR A 51 -9.77 -1.59 -0.74
C THR A 51 -9.10 -2.94 -0.93
#